data_AF-A0A4U6APG2-F1
#
_entry.id   AF-A0A4U6APG2-F1
#
_cell.length_a   1.000
_cell.length_b   1.000
_cell.length_c   1.000
_cell.angle_alpha   90.00
_cell.angle_beta   90.00
_cell.angle_gamma   90.00
#
_symmetry.space_group_name_H-M   'P 1'
#
loop_
_entity.id
_entity.type
_entity.pdbx_description
1 polymer ?
#
loop_
_entity_poly.entity_id
_entity_poly.type
_entity_poly.pdbx_seq_one_letter_code
_entity_poly.pdbx_strand_id
1 'polypeptide(L)'
;MATKYRTLKEFQPGRGYTKEDWDAVDSPPLTDEELASMRPAREVLPAEVFRALEEASRRARGRPKIDAPKVAVTLRLEPEVLEKFKAKGKDWRNAMAEELKKASRR
;
A
#
# COMPACT_ATOMS: atom_id res chain seq x y z
N MET A 1 9.12 -4.69 -5.41
CA MET A 1 10.23 -4.48 -4.45
C MET A 1 9.73 -4.93 -3.08
N ALA A 2 10.41 -5.85 -2.41
CA ALA A 2 10.01 -6.27 -1.07
C ALA A 2 10.20 -5.11 -0.09
N THR A 3 9.13 -4.69 0.57
CA THR A 3 9.18 -3.69 1.63
C THR A 3 10.07 -4.22 2.75
N LYS A 4 11.23 -3.60 2.97
CA LYS A 4 12.11 -3.94 4.09
C LYS A 4 11.46 -3.45 5.38
N TYR A 5 10.78 -4.33 6.11
CA TYR A 5 10.33 -4.03 7.46
C TYR A 5 11.54 -4.05 8.41
N ARG A 6 11.70 -3.00 9.22
CA ARG A 6 12.69 -3.01 10.31
C ARG A 6 12.13 -3.88 11.44
N THR A 7 12.77 -5.03 11.69
CA THR A 7 12.53 -5.82 12.90
C THR A 7 13.03 -5.05 14.11
N LEU A 8 12.20 -4.87 15.13
CA LEU A 8 12.59 -4.26 16.39
C LEU A 8 13.39 -5.28 17.20
N LYS A 9 14.62 -4.91 17.60
CA LYS A 9 15.46 -5.74 18.46
C LYS A 9 15.25 -5.48 19.96
N GLU A 10 14.55 -4.39 20.29
CA GLU A 10 14.32 -3.91 21.66
C GLU A 10 12.89 -3.38 21.79
N PHE A 11 12.36 -3.40 23.02
CA PHE A 11 11.04 -2.86 23.33
C PHE A 11 10.91 -1.39 22.92
N GLN A 12 9.74 -1.01 22.37
CA GLN A 12 9.41 0.36 22.00
C GLN A 12 7.99 0.69 22.49
N PRO A 13 7.80 1.77 23.28
CA PRO A 13 6.50 2.13 23.82
C PRO A 13 5.52 2.59 22.71
N GLY A 14 4.22 2.64 23.04
CA GLY A 14 3.18 3.15 22.15
C GLY A 14 2.68 2.16 21.09
N ARG A 15 2.89 0.85 21.30
CA ARG A 15 2.49 -0.22 20.36
C ARG A 15 1.31 -1.09 20.84
N GLY A 16 0.64 -0.68 21.92
CA GLY A 16 -0.55 -1.35 22.45
C GLY A 16 -0.25 -2.55 23.36
N TYR A 17 1.00 -2.76 23.73
CA TYR A 17 1.46 -3.72 24.74
C TYR A 17 2.47 -3.04 25.67
N THR A 18 2.54 -3.49 26.93
CA THR A 18 3.44 -2.94 27.94
C THR A 18 4.83 -3.56 27.85
N LYS A 19 5.80 -3.02 28.60
CA LYS A 19 7.14 -3.61 28.66
C LYS A 19 7.09 -4.93 29.44
N GLU A 20 6.26 -4.99 30.46
CA GLU A 20 6.01 -6.17 31.26
C GLU A 20 5.45 -7.31 30.40
N ASP A 21 4.49 -7.03 29.51
CA ASP A 21 3.98 -8.00 28.54
C ASP A 21 5.08 -8.49 27.59
N TRP A 22 5.99 -7.61 27.18
CA TRP A 22 7.09 -7.94 26.29
C TRP A 22 8.12 -8.84 26.98
N ASP A 23 8.52 -8.50 28.20
CA ASP A 23 9.52 -9.24 28.97
C ASP A 23 8.97 -10.58 29.49
N ALA A 24 7.65 -10.74 29.59
CA ALA A 24 6.99 -11.99 30.00
C ALA A 24 6.97 -13.07 28.91
N VAL A 25 7.20 -12.71 27.63
CA VAL A 25 7.22 -13.67 26.52
C VAL A 25 8.61 -14.27 26.38
N ASP A 26 8.71 -15.57 26.63
CA ASP A 26 9.87 -16.37 26.24
C ASP A 26 9.67 -16.93 24.83
N SER A 27 10.60 -16.64 23.93
CA SER A 27 10.54 -17.02 22.51
C SER A 27 11.90 -17.60 22.08
N PRO A 28 12.22 -18.84 22.47
CA PRO A 28 13.45 -19.50 22.02
C PRO A 28 13.48 -19.64 20.48
N PRO A 29 14.68 -19.72 19.87
CA PRO A 29 14.79 -20.01 18.45
C PRO A 29 14.23 -21.41 18.16
N LEU A 30 13.52 -21.54 17.03
CA LEU A 30 13.06 -22.84 16.55
C LEU A 30 14.26 -23.73 16.24
N THR A 31 14.17 -25.00 16.61
CA THR A 31 15.13 -26.03 16.22
C THR A 31 14.93 -26.44 14.75
N ASP A 32 15.95 -27.04 14.14
CA ASP A 32 15.88 -27.52 12.75
C ASP A 32 14.80 -28.59 12.57
N GLU A 33 14.59 -29.42 13.59
CA GLU A 33 13.58 -30.48 13.62
C GLU A 33 12.17 -29.91 13.65
N GLU A 34 11.93 -28.89 14.49
CA GLU A 34 10.65 -28.17 14.54
C GLU A 34 10.35 -27.48 13.21
N LEU A 35 11.35 -26.83 12.61
CA LEU A 35 11.22 -26.17 11.32
C LEU A 35 10.89 -27.18 10.20
N ALA A 36 11.54 -28.35 10.20
CA ALA A 36 11.28 -29.42 9.24
C ALA A 36 9.88 -30.02 9.37
N SER A 37 9.29 -29.98 10.57
CA SER A 37 7.94 -30.49 10.84
C SER A 37 6.80 -29.54 10.43
N MET A 38 7.11 -28.28 10.07
CA MET A 38 6.10 -27.29 9.73
C MET A 38 5.35 -27.66 8.45
N ARG A 39 4.02 -27.48 8.48
CA ARG A 39 3.13 -27.77 7.36
C ARG A 39 2.52 -26.51 6.78
N PRO A 40 2.30 -26.45 5.45
CA PRO A 40 1.60 -25.33 4.82
C PRO A 40 0.22 -25.11 5.43
N ALA A 41 -0.16 -23.84 5.64
CA ALA A 41 -1.45 -23.46 6.23
C ALA A 41 -2.67 -24.11 5.53
N ARG A 42 -2.60 -24.30 4.20
CA ARG A 42 -3.65 -24.97 3.41
C ARG A 42 -3.92 -26.43 3.81
N GLU A 43 -2.95 -27.09 4.46
CA GLU A 43 -3.00 -28.51 4.82
C GLU A 43 -3.42 -28.74 6.27
N VAL A 44 -3.37 -27.70 7.10
CA VAL A 44 -3.67 -27.77 8.54
C VAL A 44 -4.90 -26.97 8.93
N LEU A 45 -5.23 -25.90 8.21
CA LEU A 45 -6.43 -25.12 8.46
C LEU A 45 -7.66 -25.74 7.77
N PRO A 46 -8.86 -25.65 8.37
CA PRO A 46 -10.10 -25.95 7.67
C PRO A 46 -10.22 -25.14 6.37
N ALA A 47 -10.80 -25.74 5.34
CA ALA A 47 -10.84 -25.17 3.99
C ALA A 47 -11.55 -23.81 3.96
N GLU A 48 -12.60 -23.65 4.75
CA GLU A 48 -13.39 -22.42 4.88
C GLU A 48 -12.55 -21.30 5.49
N VAL A 49 -11.79 -21.60 6.54
CA VAL A 49 -10.91 -20.64 7.23
C VAL A 49 -9.78 -20.21 6.31
N PHE A 50 -9.15 -21.16 5.62
CA PHE A 50 -8.07 -20.84 4.69
C PHE A 50 -8.57 -19.95 3.53
N ARG A 51 -9.73 -20.26 2.95
CA ARG A 51 -10.34 -19.44 1.89
C ARG A 51 -10.67 -18.03 2.37
N ALA A 52 -11.22 -17.88 3.58
CA ALA A 52 -11.53 -16.56 4.13
C ALA A 52 -10.26 -15.70 4.33
N LEU A 53 -9.17 -16.29 4.81
CA LEU A 53 -7.87 -15.61 4.95
C LEU A 53 -7.26 -15.26 3.59
N GLU A 54 -7.35 -16.18 2.61
CA GLU A 54 -6.89 -15.94 1.24
C GLU A 54 -7.68 -14.80 0.60
N GLU A 55 -9.01 -14.77 0.76
CA GLU A 55 -9.85 -13.70 0.23
C GLU A 55 -9.56 -12.36 0.92
N ALA A 56 -9.43 -12.33 2.24
CA ALA A 56 -9.09 -11.13 2.99
C ALA A 56 -7.72 -10.56 2.60
N SER A 57 -6.74 -11.42 2.33
CA SER A 57 -5.41 -11.00 1.85
C SER A 57 -5.42 -10.58 0.37
N ARG A 58 -6.28 -11.19 -0.46
CA ARG A 58 -6.49 -10.84 -1.88
C ARG A 58 -7.30 -9.57 -2.10
N ARG A 59 -8.16 -9.18 -1.17
CA ARG A 59 -8.76 -7.83 -1.11
C ARG A 59 -7.64 -6.84 -0.81
N ALA A 60 -6.83 -6.59 -1.83
CA ALA A 60 -5.59 -5.85 -1.75
C ALA A 60 -5.82 -4.52 -1.04
N ARG A 61 -4.96 -4.23 -0.07
CA ARG A 61 -4.86 -2.89 0.52
C ARG A 61 -4.63 -1.88 -0.61
N GLY A 62 -5.56 -0.93 -0.79
CA GLY A 62 -5.44 0.12 -1.78
C GLY A 62 -6.80 0.73 -2.15
N ARG A 63 -6.78 1.89 -2.81
CA ARG A 63 -7.99 2.47 -3.42
C ARG A 63 -8.54 1.46 -4.44
N PRO A 64 -9.87 1.25 -4.51
CA PRO A 64 -10.47 0.45 -5.57
C PRO A 64 -9.92 0.85 -6.94
N LYS A 65 -9.64 -0.15 -7.78
CA LYS A 65 -9.16 0.09 -9.14
C LYS A 65 -10.23 0.91 -9.88
N ILE A 66 -9.83 2.06 -10.40
CA ILE A 66 -10.70 2.91 -11.23
C ILE A 66 -10.55 2.44 -12.68
N ASP A 67 -11.64 2.29 -13.41
CA ASP A 67 -11.64 1.75 -14.79
C ASP A 67 -10.84 2.61 -15.77
N ALA A 68 -10.89 3.94 -15.62
CA ALA A 68 -10.17 4.90 -16.46
C ALA A 68 -9.39 5.91 -15.61
N PRO A 69 -8.19 5.56 -15.12
CA PRO A 69 -7.36 6.48 -14.35
C PRO A 69 -6.79 7.59 -15.26
N LYS A 70 -6.59 8.79 -14.69
CA LYS A 70 -5.83 9.85 -15.36
C LYS A 70 -4.39 9.38 -15.59
N VAL A 71 -3.88 9.54 -16.80
CA VAL A 71 -2.48 9.22 -17.15
C VAL A 71 -1.59 10.42 -16.81
N ALA A 72 -0.56 10.20 -16.01
CA ALA A 72 0.46 11.21 -15.76
C ALA A 72 1.41 11.27 -16.97
N VAL A 73 1.52 12.44 -17.59
CA VAL A 73 2.42 12.68 -18.73
C VAL A 73 3.35 13.85 -18.44
N THR A 74 4.57 13.79 -18.95
CA THR A 74 5.51 14.92 -18.93
C THR A 74 5.31 15.73 -20.21
N LEU A 75 4.84 16.96 -20.09
CA LEU A 75 4.59 17.87 -21.21
C LEU A 75 5.42 19.15 -21.03
N ARG A 76 6.13 19.56 -22.08
CA ARG A 76 6.80 20.87 -22.13
C ARG A 76 5.81 21.90 -22.66
N LEU A 77 5.66 23.00 -21.96
CA LEU A 77 4.76 24.10 -22.27
C LEU A 77 5.56 25.40 -22.30
N GLU A 78 5.08 26.36 -23.09
CA GLU A 78 5.60 27.72 -22.98
C GLU A 78 5.32 28.31 -21.59
N PRO A 79 6.27 29.06 -21.00
CA PRO A 79 6.10 29.64 -19.67
C PRO A 79 4.85 30.51 -19.54
N GLU A 80 4.55 31.33 -20.56
CA GLU A 80 3.40 32.24 -20.52
C GLU A 80 2.06 31.48 -20.41
N VAL A 81 1.93 30.36 -21.10
CA VAL A 81 0.74 29.50 -21.02
C VAL A 81 0.59 28.94 -19.61
N LEU A 82 1.69 28.44 -19.03
CA LEU A 82 1.67 27.87 -17.68
C LEU A 82 1.28 28.92 -16.63
N GLU A 83 1.83 30.13 -16.71
CA GLU A 83 1.54 31.22 -15.78
C GLU A 83 0.08 31.70 -15.90
N LYS A 84 -0.47 31.81 -17.12
CA LYS A 84 -1.89 32.12 -17.33
C LYS A 84 -2.82 31.12 -16.64
N PHE A 85 -2.48 29.82 -16.67
CA PHE A 85 -3.27 28.83 -15.96
C PHE A 85 -3.05 28.92 -14.45
N LYS A 86 -1.82 29.02 -13.95
CA LYS A 86 -1.53 29.16 -12.50
C LYS A 86 -2.26 30.35 -11.87
N ALA A 87 -2.40 31.45 -12.60
CA ALA A 87 -3.15 32.62 -12.16
C ALA A 87 -4.64 32.34 -11.89
N LYS A 88 -5.21 31.25 -12.44
CA LYS A 88 -6.59 30.81 -12.18
C LYS A 88 -6.80 30.19 -10.79
N GLY A 89 -5.73 30.03 -9.99
CA GLY A 89 -5.80 29.59 -8.60
C GLY A 89 -5.40 28.12 -8.38
N LYS A 90 -5.76 27.58 -7.19
CA LYS A 90 -5.28 26.28 -6.68
C LYS A 90 -5.53 25.09 -7.63
N ASP A 91 -6.64 25.14 -8.38
CA ASP A 91 -7.07 24.07 -9.28
C ASP A 91 -6.71 24.30 -10.76
N TRP A 92 -5.69 25.13 -11.04
CA TRP A 92 -5.28 25.46 -12.40
C TRP A 92 -4.98 24.25 -13.30
N ARG A 93 -4.49 23.15 -12.73
CA ARG A 93 -4.23 21.91 -13.48
C ARG A 93 -5.51 21.25 -13.97
N ASN A 94 -6.59 21.30 -13.19
CA ASN A 94 -7.89 20.80 -13.62
C ASN A 94 -8.49 21.70 -14.70
N ALA A 95 -8.38 23.03 -14.55
CA ALA A 95 -8.81 23.97 -15.59
C ALA A 95 -8.05 23.74 -16.92
N MET A 96 -6.74 23.48 -16.85
CA MET A 96 -5.94 23.12 -18.03
C MET A 96 -6.40 21.79 -18.65
N ALA A 97 -6.66 20.76 -17.83
CA ALA A 97 -7.12 19.46 -18.32
C ALA A 97 -8.47 19.55 -19.07
N GLU A 98 -9.41 20.39 -18.61
CA GLU A 98 -10.67 20.60 -19.31
C GLU A 98 -10.48 21.31 -20.67
N GLU A 99 -9.58 22.28 -20.77
CA GLU A 99 -9.26 22.91 -22.07
C GLU A 99 -8.60 21.92 -23.04
N LEU A 100 -7.69 21.07 -22.56
CA LEU A 100 -7.10 20.00 -23.38
C LEU A 100 -8.16 19.00 -23.87
N LYS A 101 -9.14 18.67 -23.02
CA LYS A 101 -10.26 17.78 -23.36
C LYS A 101 -11.21 18.40 -24.39
N LYS A 102 -11.45 19.71 -24.34
CA LYS A 102 -12.21 20.42 -25.37
C LYS A 102 -11.46 20.41 -26.70
N ALA A 103 -10.16 20.72 -26.67
CA ALA A 103 -9.31 20.73 -27.85
C ALA A 103 -9.18 19.35 -28.51
N SER A 104 -9.19 18.26 -27.73
CA SER A 104 -9.09 16.90 -28.26
C SER A 104 -10.38 16.37 -28.91
N ARG A 105 -11.48 17.12 -28.85
CA ARG A 105 -12.79 16.74 -29.42
C ARG A 105 -13.06 17.42 -30.76
N ARG A 106 -12.14 18.26 -31.22
CA ARG A 106 -12.19 18.92 -32.53
C ARG A 106 -11.53 18.04 -33.58
#